data_AF-A0A1M5R2L9-F1
#
_entry.id   AF-A0A1M5R2L9-F1
#
_cell.length_a   1.000
_cell.length_b   1.000
_cell.length_c   1.000
_cell.angle_alpha   90.00
_cell.angle_beta   90.00
_cell.angle_gamma   90.00
#
_symmetry.space_group_name_H-M   'P 1'
#
loop_
_entity.id
_entity.type
_entity.pdbx_description
1 polymer ?
#
loop_
_entity_poly.entity_id
_entity_poly.type
_entity_poly.pdbx_seq_one_letter_code
_entity_poly.pdbx_strand_id
1 'polypeptide(L)' 'MIYYNFDNKLFLIAEIEGEIVGNLSFKGSNRRRLKHAGEFGISVKKRILEHGNSIAIN' A
#
# COMPACT_ATOMS: atom_id res chain seq x y z
N MET A 1 10.33 17.15 1.06
CA MET A 1 9.53 15.93 1.34
C MET A 1 9.65 15.65 2.84
N ILE A 2 8.66 15.99 3.65
CA ILE A 2 8.75 15.82 5.12
C ILE A 2 8.40 14.37 5.45
N TYR A 3 9.41 13.56 5.80
CA TYR A 3 9.21 12.18 6.26
C TYR A 3 8.66 12.20 7.68
N TYR A 4 7.38 11.87 7.81
CA TYR A 4 6.68 11.78 9.08
C TYR A 4 6.58 10.30 9.48
N ASN A 5 7.46 9.88 10.39
CA ASN A 5 7.54 8.51 10.90
C ASN A 5 6.40 8.28 11.93
N PHE A 6 5.39 7.50 11.56
CA PHE A 6 4.24 7.17 12.43
C PHE A 6 3.96 5.68 12.34
N ASP A 7 3.77 5.05 13.50
CA ASP A 7 3.59 3.59 13.62
C ASP A 7 2.30 3.05 12.97
N ASN A 8 1.36 3.93 12.57
CA ASN A 8 0.11 3.55 11.91
C ASN A 8 0.10 3.90 10.41
N LYS A 9 1.25 3.77 9.76
CA LYS A 9 1.38 3.90 8.30
C LYS A 9 2.18 2.74 7.75
N LEU A 10 1.76 2.22 6.60
CA LEU A 10 2.43 1.12 5.92
C LEU A 10 2.46 1.43 4.43
N PHE A 11 3.56 1.08 3.76
CA PHE A 11 3.64 1.13 2.31
C PHE A 11 4.41 -0.10 1.84
N LEU A 12 3.74 -0.95 1.08
CA LEU A 12 4.28 -2.17 0.50
C LEU A 12 4.22 -2.08 -1.02
N ILE A 13 5.17 -2.72 -1.69
CA ILE A 13 5.24 -2.79 -3.15
C ILE A 13 5.06 -4.23 -3.59
N ALA A 14 4.34 -4.41 -4.70
CA ALA A 14 4.31 -5.68 -5.40
C ALA A 14 5.31 -5.63 -6.54
N GLU A 15 6.25 -6.57 -6.52
CA GLU A 15 7.31 -6.70 -7.52
C GLU A 15 7.22 -8.06 -8.22
N ILE A 16 7.36 -8.06 -9.54
CA ILE A 16 7.50 -9.27 -10.34
C ILE A 16 8.69 -9.04 -11.27
N GLU A 17 9.69 -9.94 -11.21
CA GLU A 17 10.87 -9.89 -12.07
C GLU A 17 11.60 -8.53 -12.07
N GLY A 18 11.71 -7.86 -10.91
CA GLY A 18 12.34 -6.53 -10.83
C GLY A 18 11.43 -5.35 -11.18
N GLU A 19 10.21 -5.61 -11.66
CA GLU A 19 9.26 -4.57 -12.04
C GLU A 19 8.23 -4.33 -10.92
N ILE A 20 8.04 -3.07 -10.52
CA ILE A 20 6.94 -2.70 -9.64
C ILE A 20 5.64 -2.76 -10.43
N VAL A 21 4.75 -3.63 -9.99
CA VAL A 21 3.49 -3.91 -10.65
C VAL A 21 2.26 -3.48 -9.85
N GLY A 22 2.45 -3.07 -8.60
CA GLY A 22 1.40 -2.54 -7.74
C GLY A 22 1.94 -2.05 -6.40
N ASN A 23 1.04 -1.51 -5.59
CA ASN A 23 1.32 -1.12 -4.20
C ASN A 23 0.09 -1.29 -3.31
N LEU A 24 0.36 -1.43 -2.02
CA LEU A 24 -0.59 -1.26 -0.94
C LEU A 24 -0.06 -0.19 0.00
N SER A 25 -0.90 0.77 0.30
CA SER A 25 -0.62 1.81 1.25
C SER A 25 -1.68 1.81 2.34
N PHE A 26 -1.26 2.06 3.57
CA PHE A 26 -2.13 2.36 4.68
C PHE A 26 -1.69 3.70 5.27
N LYS A 27 -2.65 4.61 5.44
CA LYS A 27 -2.42 5.92 6.04
C LYS A 27 -3.37 6.14 7.20
N GLY A 28 -2.87 5.96 8.42
CA GLY A 28 -3.59 6.28 9.65
C GLY A 28 -3.57 7.77 9.99
N SER A 29 -4.53 8.19 10.82
CA SER A 29 -4.58 9.55 11.39
C SER A 29 -3.62 9.73 12.56
N ASN A 30 -3.10 10.94 12.74
CA ASN A 30 -2.27 11.30 13.91
C ASN A 30 -3.09 11.78 15.11
N ARG A 31 -4.38 12.10 14.91
CA ARG A 31 -5.25 12.58 15.99
C ARG A 31 -5.55 11.43 16.95
N ARG A 32 -5.34 11.63 18.25
CA ARG A 32 -5.50 10.58 19.29
C ARG A 32 -6.80 9.77 19.14
N ARG A 33 -7.93 10.45 18.88
CA ARG A 33 -9.24 9.81 18.72
C ARG A 33 -9.39 9.00 17.43
N LEU A 34 -8.60 9.28 16.39
CA LEU A 34 -8.67 8.64 15.08
C LEU A 34 -7.45 7.77 14.78
N LYS A 35 -6.54 7.55 15.74
CA LYS A 35 -5.30 6.78 15.53
C LYS A 35 -5.56 5.33 15.07
N HIS A 36 -6.71 4.77 15.43
CA HIS A 36 -7.15 3.43 15.04
C HIS A 36 -7.81 3.37 13.65
N ALA A 37 -8.06 4.51 13.02
CA ALA A 37 -8.69 4.62 11.71
C ALA A 37 -7.70 5.14 10.67
N GLY A 38 -7.85 4.66 9.45
CA GLY A 38 -7.01 5.04 8.32
C GLY A 38 -7.60 4.56 7.00
N GLU A 39 -6.94 4.96 5.93
CA GLU A 39 -7.35 4.62 4.57
C GLU A 39 -6.35 3.63 3.97
N PHE A 40 -6.89 2.62 3.29
CA PHE A 40 -6.11 1.74 2.43
C PHE A 40 -6.18 2.24 0.99
N GLY A 41 -5.02 2.47 0.39
CA GLY A 41 -4.89 2.68 -1.05
C GLY A 41 -4.24 1.47 -1.68
N ILE A 42 -4.91 0.83 -2.63
CA ILE A 42 -4.37 -0.28 -3.41
C ILE A 42 -4.36 0.11 -4.88
N SER A 43 -3.27 -0.20 -5.59
CA SER A 43 -3.22 -0.04 -7.03
C SER A 43 -2.37 -1.14 -7.66
N VAL A 44 -2.75 -1.52 -8.86
CA VAL A 44 -2.13 -2.61 -9.62
C VAL A 44 -2.20 -2.29 -11.10
N LYS A 45 -1.18 -2.70 -11.86
CA LYS A 45 -1.22 -2.63 -13.32
C LYS A 45 -2.35 -3.52 -13.85
N LYS A 46 -3.23 -2.93 -14.67
CA LYS A 46 -4.42 -3.58 -15.25
C LYS A 46 -4.10 -4.93 -15.90
N ARG A 47 -2.97 -5.01 -16.61
CA ARG A 47 -2.47 -6.23 -17.26
C ARG A 47 -2.40 -7.43 -16.29
N ILE A 48 -2.04 -7.22 -15.03
CA ILE A 48 -1.93 -8.33 -14.06
C ILE A 48 -3.30 -8.81 -13.59
N LEU A 49 -4.24 -7.88 -13.41
CA LEU A 49 -5.60 -8.20 -13.00
C LEU A 49 -6.30 -9.11 -14.03
N GLU A 50 -6.01 -8.90 -15.31
CA GLU A 50 -6.58 -9.65 -16.44
C GLU A 50 -6.05 -11.09 -16.54
N HIS A 51 -4.86 -11.37 -15.99
CA HIS A 51 -4.24 -12.70 -16.07
C HIS A 51 -4.59 -13.62 -14.88
N GLY A 52 -5.47 -13.19 -13.96
CA GLY A 52 -5.90 -14.02 -12.82
C GLY A 52 -4.80 -14.26 -11.76
N ASN A 53 -3.67 -13.55 -11.85
CA ASN A 53 -2.58 -13.68 -10.90
C ASN A 53 -2.95 -12.98 -9.59
N SER A 54 -3.03 -13.74 -8.50
CA SER A 54 -3.15 -13.19 -7.15
C SER A 54 -1.82 -12.53 -6.77
N ILE A 55 -1.85 -11.24 -6.46
CA ILE A 55 -0.64 -10.50 -6.10
C ILE A 55 -0.44 -10.61 -4.59
N ALA A 56 0.62 -11.30 -4.19
CA ALA A 56 1.12 -11.25 -2.83
C ALA A 56 1.89 -9.94 -2.64
N ILE A 57 1.44 -9.14 -1.68
CA ILE A 57 2.08 -7.89 -1.29
C ILE A 57 2.95 -8.22 -0.06
N ASN A 58 4.27 -8.26 -0.24
CA ASN A 58 5.23 -8.55 0.84
C ASN A 58 5.81 -7.26 1.44
#